data_AF-A0A960UF94-F1
#
_entry.id   AF-A0A960UF94-F1
#
_cell.length_a   1.000
_cell.length_b   1.000
_cell.length_c   1.000
_cell.angle_alpha   90.00
_cell.angle_beta   90.00
_cell.angle_gamma   90.00
#
_symmetry.space_group_name_H-M   'P 1'
#
loop_
_entity.id
_entity.type
_entity.pdbx_description
1 polymer ?
#
loop_
_entity_poly.entity_id
_entity_poly.type
_entity_poly.pdbx_seq_one_letter_code
_entity_poly.pdbx_strand_id
1 'polypeptide(L)'
;MKAFRIVEHGDAAAFLERATEWLLRDEAAHNLLLGIAGRLRDGHNPYDDPISLITVEEGDEVVGCAWRTPPFNLGLTAMPPAALPALVEAVGRLHPALPGILGPPEVVREAARLWAAPRGLALRDDMALRIYALTDVTPPASPPPGRFRPAAPGDVPRLADWAGAFQVETSPGDAPRPDLTGAV
;
A
#
# COMPACT_ATOMS: atom_id res chain seq x y z
N MET A 1 -25.90 8.60 -15.63
CA MET A 1 -24.78 8.10 -14.81
C MET A 1 -23.51 8.51 -15.50
N LYS A 2 -22.58 9.19 -14.83
CA LYS A 2 -21.25 9.44 -15.40
C LYS A 2 -20.49 8.12 -15.42
N ALA A 3 -19.71 7.89 -16.48
CA ALA A 3 -18.93 6.66 -16.64
C ALA A 3 -17.59 6.80 -15.90
N PHE A 4 -17.21 5.79 -15.14
CA PHE A 4 -15.88 5.70 -14.53
C PHE A 4 -14.88 5.15 -15.55
N ARG A 5 -13.70 5.78 -15.65
CA ARG A 5 -12.56 5.28 -16.43
C ARG A 5 -11.56 4.63 -15.48
N ILE A 6 -11.07 3.45 -15.86
CA ILE A 6 -10.00 2.75 -15.15
C ILE A 6 -8.74 2.90 -16.00
N VAL A 7 -7.76 3.66 -15.50
CA VAL A 7 -6.54 3.99 -16.24
C VAL A 7 -5.36 3.32 -15.56
N GLU A 8 -4.80 2.31 -16.21
CA GLU A 8 -3.53 1.71 -15.81
C GLU A 8 -2.38 2.55 -16.35
N HIS A 9 -1.40 2.80 -15.50
CA HIS A 9 -0.21 3.59 -15.82
C HIS A 9 0.96 2.66 -16.13
N GLY A 10 1.68 2.96 -17.21
CA GLY A 10 2.80 2.12 -17.68
C GLY A 10 4.01 2.13 -16.74
N ASP A 11 4.15 3.15 -15.91
CA ASP A 11 5.17 3.24 -14.88
C ASP A 11 4.72 4.11 -13.69
N ALA A 12 5.54 4.12 -12.65
CA ALA A 12 5.28 4.88 -11.44
C ALA A 12 5.40 6.40 -11.62
N ALA A 13 6.19 6.88 -12.59
CA ALA A 13 6.32 8.30 -12.84
C ALA A 13 5.03 8.88 -13.44
N ALA A 14 4.47 8.21 -14.45
CA ALA A 14 3.18 8.56 -15.05
C ALA A 14 2.03 8.47 -14.04
N PHE A 15 2.03 7.43 -13.19
CA PHE A 15 1.05 7.30 -12.12
C PHE A 15 1.11 8.48 -11.14
N LEU A 16 2.32 8.83 -10.66
CA LEU A 16 2.50 9.93 -9.71
C LEU A 16 2.14 11.28 -10.33
N GLU A 17 2.54 11.53 -11.57
CA GLU A 17 2.14 12.74 -12.30
C GLU A 17 0.61 12.91 -12.30
N ARG A 18 -0.14 11.82 -12.50
CA ARG A 18 -1.60 11.84 -12.52
C ARG A 18 -2.25 11.92 -11.14
N ALA A 19 -1.73 11.18 -10.17
CA ALA A 19 -2.42 10.89 -8.92
C ALA A 19 -1.91 11.69 -7.70
N THR A 20 -0.70 12.27 -7.74
CA THR A 20 -0.07 12.87 -6.55
C THR A 20 -0.92 13.96 -5.92
N GLU A 21 -1.48 14.90 -6.69
CA GLU A 21 -2.31 15.97 -6.12
C GLU A 21 -3.51 15.39 -5.34
N TRP A 22 -4.16 14.37 -5.90
CA TRP A 22 -5.30 13.72 -5.27
C TRP A 22 -4.88 12.92 -4.03
N LEU A 23 -3.79 12.16 -4.12
CA LEU A 23 -3.27 11.34 -3.01
C LEU A 23 -2.86 12.21 -1.81
N LEU A 24 -2.29 13.40 -2.06
CA LEU A 24 -1.87 14.31 -1.00
C LEU A 24 -3.03 14.99 -0.26
N ARG A 25 -4.27 14.90 -0.75
CA ARG A 25 -5.46 15.40 0.00
C ARG A 25 -5.68 14.63 1.31
N ASP A 26 -5.21 13.40 1.38
CA ASP A 26 -5.15 12.57 2.59
C ASP A 26 -3.86 11.73 2.57
N GLU A 27 -2.72 12.42 2.71
CA GLU A 27 -1.40 11.79 2.64
C GLU A 27 -1.26 10.63 3.64
N ALA A 28 -1.80 10.80 4.86
CA ALA A 28 -1.74 9.76 5.88
C ALA A 28 -2.46 8.48 5.42
N ALA A 29 -3.67 8.59 4.86
CA ALA A 29 -4.39 7.43 4.34
C ALA A 29 -3.71 6.80 3.11
N HIS A 30 -2.98 7.59 2.34
CA HIS A 30 -2.36 7.16 1.08
C HIS A 30 -0.85 6.89 1.17
N ASN A 31 -0.27 6.94 2.37
CA ASN A 31 1.18 6.90 2.57
C ASN A 31 1.85 5.65 1.97
N LEU A 32 1.17 4.49 2.03
CA LEU A 32 1.71 3.24 1.54
C LEU A 32 1.83 3.26 0.02
N LEU A 33 0.78 3.73 -0.66
CA LEU A 33 0.76 3.87 -2.11
C LEU A 33 1.76 4.93 -2.59
N LEU A 34 1.82 6.08 -1.91
CA LEU A 34 2.81 7.12 -2.18
C LEU A 34 4.25 6.60 -2.03
N GLY A 35 4.52 5.86 -0.96
CA GLY A 35 5.83 5.26 -0.70
C GLY A 35 6.22 4.19 -1.73
N ILE A 36 5.28 3.29 -2.08
CA ILE A 36 5.49 2.27 -3.11
C ILE A 36 5.79 2.92 -4.47
N ALA A 37 4.92 3.83 -4.92
CA ALA A 37 5.09 4.49 -6.21
C ALA A 37 6.36 5.36 -6.26
N GLY A 38 6.69 6.07 -5.18
CA GLY A 38 7.94 6.84 -5.07
C GLY A 38 9.18 5.96 -5.21
N ARG A 39 9.20 4.81 -4.51
CA ARG A 39 10.30 3.84 -4.58
C ARG A 39 10.46 3.25 -5.98
N LEU A 40 9.35 2.91 -6.64
CA LEU A 40 9.33 2.40 -8.01
C LEU A 40 9.83 3.44 -9.02
N ARG A 41 9.38 4.70 -8.90
CA ARG A 41 9.86 5.82 -9.73
C ARG A 41 11.38 5.97 -9.61
N ASP A 42 11.93 5.78 -8.42
CA ASP A 42 13.36 5.92 -8.16
C ASP A 42 14.17 4.66 -8.54
N GLY A 43 13.56 3.71 -9.29
CA GLY A 43 14.24 2.53 -9.84
C GLY A 43 14.47 1.39 -8.84
N HIS A 44 13.90 1.47 -7.64
CA HIS A 44 14.05 0.45 -6.62
C HIS A 44 12.84 -0.49 -6.63
N ASN A 45 12.85 -1.53 -7.47
CA ASN A 45 11.76 -2.51 -7.53
C ASN A 45 12.12 -3.83 -6.80
N PRO A 46 11.60 -4.07 -5.58
CA PRO A 46 11.76 -5.34 -4.88
C PRO A 46 10.61 -6.34 -5.14
N TYR A 47 9.66 -6.02 -6.02
CA TYR A 47 8.41 -6.77 -6.22
C TYR A 47 8.44 -7.63 -7.48
N ASP A 48 7.59 -8.66 -7.51
CA ASP A 48 7.42 -9.47 -8.70
C ASP A 48 6.46 -8.78 -9.70
N ASP A 49 6.59 -9.13 -10.98
CA ASP A 49 5.70 -8.67 -12.03
C ASP A 49 4.39 -9.51 -12.13
N PRO A 50 3.32 -8.95 -12.71
CA PRO A 50 3.18 -7.56 -13.14
C PRO A 50 2.84 -6.62 -11.97
N ILE A 51 3.47 -5.45 -11.93
CA ILE A 51 3.02 -4.33 -11.09
C ILE A 51 1.87 -3.61 -11.80
N SER A 52 0.84 -3.25 -11.04
CA SER A 52 -0.23 -2.38 -11.53
C SER A 52 -0.36 -1.14 -10.66
N LEU A 53 -0.42 0.02 -11.31
CA LEU A 53 -0.72 1.32 -10.71
C LEU A 53 -1.87 1.94 -11.50
N ILE A 54 -2.99 2.18 -10.84
CA ILE A 54 -4.26 2.46 -11.52
C ILE A 54 -4.93 3.69 -10.88
N THR A 55 -5.38 4.63 -11.71
CA THR A 55 -6.33 5.67 -11.30
C THR A 55 -7.75 5.28 -11.72
N VAL A 56 -8.69 5.60 -10.84
CA VAL A 56 -10.14 5.51 -11.08
C VAL A 56 -10.63 6.94 -11.27
N GLU A 57 -11.20 7.24 -12.43
CA GLU A 57 -11.50 8.61 -12.84
C GLU A 57 -12.98 8.80 -13.19
N GLU A 58 -13.55 9.93 -12.78
CA GLU A 58 -14.90 10.37 -13.18
C GLU A 58 -14.79 11.69 -13.94
N GLY A 59 -14.93 11.66 -15.27
CA GLY A 59 -14.47 12.78 -16.10
C GLY A 59 -12.95 12.90 -15.99
N ASP A 60 -12.46 14.12 -15.74
CA ASP A 60 -11.02 14.41 -15.60
C ASP A 60 -10.54 14.43 -14.14
N GLU A 61 -11.41 14.09 -13.19
CA GLU A 61 -11.08 14.00 -11.77
C GLU A 61 -10.70 12.57 -11.38
N VAL A 62 -9.61 12.43 -10.62
CA VAL A 62 -9.31 11.18 -9.91
C VAL A 62 -10.29 11.06 -8.74
N VAL A 63 -10.91 9.90 -8.60
CA VAL A 63 -11.85 9.59 -7.52
C VAL A 63 -11.43 8.38 -6.69
N GLY A 64 -10.31 7.75 -7.05
CA GLY A 64 -9.73 6.62 -6.35
C GLY A 64 -8.49 6.10 -7.06
N CYS A 65 -7.72 5.27 -6.36
CA CYS A 65 -6.59 4.55 -6.92
C CYS A 65 -6.67 3.07 -6.53
N ALA A 66 -6.09 2.22 -7.36
CA ALA A 66 -5.81 0.84 -7.05
C ALA A 66 -4.36 0.52 -7.39
N TRP A 67 -3.75 -0.40 -6.65
CA TRP A 67 -2.40 -0.85 -6.95
C TRP A 67 -2.23 -2.32 -6.60
N ARG A 68 -1.29 -2.96 -7.27
CA ARG A 68 -0.79 -4.26 -6.85
C ARG A 68 0.69 -4.36 -7.12
N THR A 69 1.42 -4.77 -6.09
CA THR A 69 2.83 -5.14 -6.15
C THR A 69 2.92 -6.59 -5.69
N PRO A 70 2.91 -7.57 -6.61
CA PRO A 70 3.04 -8.99 -6.25
C PRO A 70 4.26 -9.26 -5.34
N PRO A 71 4.16 -10.22 -4.38
CA PRO A 71 3.04 -11.14 -4.15
C PRO A 71 1.90 -10.56 -3.30
N PHE A 72 1.92 -9.26 -2.98
CA PHE A 72 0.98 -8.66 -2.03
C PHE A 72 -0.46 -8.53 -2.57
N ASN A 73 -1.38 -8.23 -1.64
CA ASN A 73 -2.80 -8.00 -1.90
C ASN A 73 -3.03 -6.84 -2.88
N LEU A 74 -4.20 -6.83 -3.54
CA LEU A 74 -4.67 -5.66 -4.27
C LEU A 74 -4.99 -4.55 -3.26
N GLY A 75 -4.30 -3.42 -3.35
CA GLY A 75 -4.59 -2.24 -2.55
C GLY A 75 -5.61 -1.33 -3.22
N LEU A 76 -6.53 -0.78 -2.42
CA LEU A 76 -7.58 0.15 -2.85
C LEU A 76 -7.60 1.37 -1.92
N THR A 77 -7.77 2.57 -2.50
CA THR A 77 -8.11 3.77 -1.73
C THR A 77 -9.61 3.87 -1.52
N ALA A 78 -10.06 4.89 -0.77
CA ALA A 78 -11.46 5.28 -0.79
C ALA A 78 -11.87 5.67 -2.22
N MET A 79 -13.06 5.25 -2.65
CA MET A 79 -13.63 5.59 -3.96
C MET A 79 -15.15 5.37 -3.98
N PRO A 80 -15.88 5.94 -4.96
CA PRO A 80 -17.31 5.68 -5.11
C PRO A 80 -17.59 4.19 -5.35
N PRO A 81 -18.54 3.56 -4.62
CA PRO A 81 -18.87 2.14 -4.81
C PRO A 81 -19.30 1.80 -6.24
N ALA A 82 -19.90 2.75 -6.95
CA ALA A 82 -20.31 2.60 -8.34
C ALA A 82 -19.14 2.41 -9.32
N ALA A 83 -17.90 2.72 -8.93
CA ALA A 83 -16.71 2.49 -9.74
C ALA A 83 -16.15 1.06 -9.61
N LEU A 84 -16.50 0.35 -8.53
CA LEU A 84 -15.93 -0.96 -8.21
C LEU A 84 -16.21 -2.05 -9.25
N PRO A 85 -17.39 -2.14 -9.89
CA PRO A 85 -17.61 -3.15 -10.93
C PRO A 85 -16.61 -3.04 -12.08
N ALA A 86 -16.39 -1.81 -12.59
CA ALA A 86 -15.45 -1.56 -13.69
C ALA A 86 -14.01 -1.82 -13.26
N LEU A 87 -13.64 -1.43 -12.03
CA LEU A 87 -12.31 -1.68 -11.47
C LEU A 87 -12.03 -3.18 -11.32
N VAL A 88 -12.96 -3.94 -10.72
CA VAL A 88 -12.83 -5.39 -10.50
C VAL A 88 -12.69 -6.13 -11.82
N GLU A 89 -13.44 -5.72 -12.84
CA GLU A 89 -13.32 -6.29 -14.19
C GLU A 89 -11.95 -6.00 -14.81
N ALA A 90 -11.47 -4.75 -14.72
CA ALA A 90 -10.16 -4.36 -15.23
C ALA A 90 -9.01 -5.09 -14.52
N VAL A 91 -9.03 -5.14 -13.19
CA VAL A 91 -8.06 -5.88 -12.39
C VAL A 91 -8.11 -7.38 -12.72
N GLY A 92 -9.28 -7.95 -12.93
CA GLY A 92 -9.43 -9.37 -13.27
C GLY A 92 -8.80 -9.77 -14.61
N ARG A 93 -8.63 -8.82 -15.54
CA ARG A 93 -7.88 -9.03 -16.80
C ARG A 93 -6.37 -9.05 -16.60
N LEU A 94 -5.87 -8.27 -15.64
CA LEU A 94 -4.43 -8.10 -15.36
C LEU A 94 -3.91 -9.15 -14.37
N HIS A 95 -4.73 -9.46 -13.37
CA HIS A 95 -4.41 -10.36 -12.27
C HIS A 95 -5.47 -11.46 -12.20
N PRO A 96 -5.26 -12.64 -12.83
CA PRO A 96 -6.26 -13.70 -12.84
C PRO A 96 -6.64 -14.22 -11.44
N ALA A 97 -5.72 -14.08 -10.48
CA ALA A 97 -5.89 -14.45 -9.09
C ALA A 97 -5.38 -13.34 -8.17
N LEU A 98 -6.04 -13.18 -7.01
CA LEU A 98 -5.64 -12.26 -5.96
C LEU A 98 -5.52 -13.02 -4.63
N PRO A 99 -4.43 -12.85 -3.86
CA PRO A 99 -4.32 -13.43 -2.52
C PRO A 99 -5.26 -12.76 -1.52
N GLY A 100 -5.62 -11.49 -1.78
CA GLY A 100 -6.52 -10.70 -0.94
C GLY A 100 -6.68 -9.28 -1.48
N ILE A 101 -7.55 -8.51 -0.82
CA ILE A 101 -7.81 -7.10 -1.11
C ILE A 101 -7.64 -6.31 0.19
N LEU A 102 -6.94 -5.18 0.12
CA LEU A 102 -6.59 -4.29 1.22
C LEU A 102 -7.10 -2.87 0.92
N GLY A 103 -7.61 -2.17 1.93
CA GLY A 103 -8.10 -0.80 1.78
C GLY A 103 -9.16 -0.44 2.84
N PRO A 104 -9.88 0.68 2.66
CA PRO A 104 -10.98 1.06 3.54
C PRO A 104 -12.06 -0.04 3.63
N PRO A 105 -12.61 -0.34 4.82
CA PRO A 105 -13.46 -1.51 5.03
C PRO A 105 -14.64 -1.62 4.06
N GLU A 106 -15.38 -0.53 3.84
CA GLU A 106 -16.56 -0.56 2.95
C GLU A 106 -16.19 -0.81 1.49
N VAL A 107 -15.06 -0.25 1.03
CA VAL A 107 -14.55 -0.46 -0.33
C VAL A 107 -14.08 -1.90 -0.50
N VAL A 108 -13.33 -2.43 0.47
CA VAL A 108 -12.82 -3.81 0.44
C VAL A 108 -13.96 -4.81 0.44
N ARG A 109 -14.98 -4.64 1.30
CA ARG A 109 -16.11 -5.58 1.36
C ARG A 109 -16.85 -5.69 0.04
N GLU A 110 -17.17 -4.55 -0.59
CA GLU A 110 -17.89 -4.57 -1.86
C GLU A 110 -16.99 -5.08 -3.01
N ALA A 111 -15.73 -4.66 -3.08
CA ALA A 111 -14.79 -5.17 -4.08
C ALA A 111 -14.57 -6.69 -3.95
N ALA A 112 -14.43 -7.19 -2.72
CA ALA A 112 -14.27 -8.62 -2.44
C ALA A 112 -15.53 -9.41 -2.83
N ARG A 113 -16.73 -8.88 -2.55
CA ARG A 113 -18.01 -9.48 -2.99
C ARG A 113 -18.08 -9.59 -4.51
N LEU A 114 -17.77 -8.50 -5.22
CA LEU A 114 -17.76 -8.46 -6.69
C LEU A 114 -16.70 -9.39 -7.29
N TRP A 115 -15.54 -9.51 -6.64
CA TRP A 115 -14.48 -10.43 -7.05
C TRP A 115 -14.87 -11.91 -6.88
N ALA A 116 -15.42 -12.24 -5.71
CA ALA A 116 -15.67 -13.61 -5.28
C ALA A 116 -16.93 -14.24 -5.90
N ALA A 117 -18.01 -13.47 -6.05
CA ALA A 117 -19.30 -13.96 -6.54
C ALA A 117 -19.21 -14.76 -7.86
N PRO A 118 -18.58 -14.25 -8.94
CA PRO A 118 -18.45 -15.01 -10.19
C PRO A 118 -17.46 -16.19 -10.10
N ARG A 119 -16.62 -16.22 -9.07
CA ARG A 119 -15.57 -17.24 -8.86
C ARG A 119 -15.95 -18.31 -7.83
N GLY A 120 -17.11 -18.18 -7.17
CA GLY A 120 -17.54 -19.10 -6.12
C GLY A 120 -16.60 -19.13 -4.90
N LEU A 121 -15.88 -18.04 -4.64
CA LEU A 121 -14.91 -17.97 -3.54
C LEU A 121 -15.59 -17.61 -2.22
N ALA A 122 -15.14 -18.20 -1.13
CA ALA A 122 -15.50 -17.76 0.22
C ALA A 122 -14.63 -16.56 0.63
N LEU A 123 -15.23 -15.60 1.33
CA LEU A 123 -14.53 -14.44 1.87
C LEU A 123 -14.22 -14.66 3.35
N ARG A 124 -13.02 -14.28 3.77
CA ARG A 124 -12.63 -14.19 5.18
C ARG A 124 -11.95 -12.85 5.42
N ASP A 125 -12.22 -12.23 6.54
CA ASP A 125 -11.41 -11.12 7.02
C ASP A 125 -10.06 -11.69 7.50
N ASP A 126 -8.98 -10.96 7.22
CA ASP A 126 -7.62 -11.36 7.61
C ASP A 126 -7.14 -10.56 8.81
N MET A 127 -6.92 -9.26 8.63
CA MET A 127 -6.48 -8.35 9.69
C MET A 127 -7.11 -6.97 9.54
N ALA A 128 -7.55 -6.39 10.66
CA ALA A 128 -8.00 -5.01 10.73
C ALA A 128 -6.81 -4.09 11.02
N LEU A 129 -6.44 -3.27 10.04
CA LEU A 129 -5.37 -2.28 10.17
C LEU A 129 -5.94 -0.89 10.46
N ARG A 130 -5.13 -0.06 11.14
CA ARG A 130 -5.43 1.34 11.40
C ARG A 130 -4.22 2.21 11.06
N ILE A 131 -4.49 3.33 10.41
CA ILE A 131 -3.50 4.36 10.13
C ILE A 131 -3.52 5.37 11.27
N TYR A 132 -2.34 5.71 11.79
CA TYR A 132 -2.14 6.78 12.75
C TYR A 132 -1.47 7.96 12.05
N ALA A 133 -2.06 9.15 12.17
CA ALA A 133 -1.49 10.39 11.67
C ALA A 133 -0.91 11.19 12.84
N LEU A 134 0.36 11.57 12.72
CA LEU A 134 1.01 12.45 13.68
C LEU A 134 0.60 13.89 13.37
N THR A 135 -0.08 14.55 14.30
CA THR A 135 -0.53 15.95 14.15
C THR A 135 0.30 16.93 14.96
N ASP A 136 0.77 16.52 16.14
CA ASP A 136 1.63 17.29 17.02
C ASP A 136 2.58 16.37 17.77
N VAL A 137 3.75 16.90 18.13
CA VAL A 137 4.76 16.18 18.92
C VAL A 137 4.87 16.84 20.28
N THR A 138 4.43 16.15 21.33
CA THR A 138 4.65 16.58 22.72
C THR A 138 5.96 16.00 23.24
N PRO A 139 7.00 16.81 23.53
CA PRO A 139 8.24 16.31 24.08
C PRO A 139 8.04 15.74 25.49
N PRO A 140 8.85 14.75 25.92
CA PRO A 140 8.80 14.26 27.29
C PRO A 140 9.20 15.35 28.28
N ALA A 141 8.55 15.38 29.46
CA ALA A 141 8.83 16.36 30.50
C ALA A 141 10.29 16.33 31.01
N SER A 142 10.93 15.17 30.92
CA SER A 142 12.37 15.00 31.15
C SER A 142 12.97 14.16 30.03
N PRO A 143 13.83 14.72 29.17
CA PRO A 143 14.45 13.96 28.10
C PRO A 143 15.47 12.96 28.66
N PRO A 144 15.59 11.75 28.06
CA PRO A 144 16.64 10.81 28.45
C PRO A 144 18.03 11.41 28.18
N PRO A 145 19.07 11.01 28.95
CA PRO A 145 20.42 11.46 28.68
C PRO A 145 20.88 10.97 27.30
N GLY A 146 21.47 11.88 26.51
CA GLY A 146 21.96 11.57 25.17
C GLY A 146 21.60 12.66 24.15
N ARG A 147 21.87 12.37 22.88
CA ARG A 147 21.46 13.20 21.74
C ARG A 147 21.22 12.31 20.53
N PHE A 148 20.33 12.73 19.64
CA PHE A 148 20.25 12.13 18.32
C PHE A 148 21.57 12.34 17.56
N ARG A 149 22.01 11.31 16.85
CA ARG A 149 23.13 11.38 15.92
C ARG A 149 22.81 10.53 14.69
N PRO A 150 23.38 10.83 13.51
CA PRO A 150 23.33 9.92 12.38
C PRO A 150 23.86 8.54 12.75
N ALA A 151 23.26 7.50 12.18
CA ALA A 151 23.80 6.15 12.25
C ALA A 151 25.13 6.09 11.48
N ALA A 152 26.08 5.32 12.01
CA ALA A 152 27.37 5.05 11.39
C ALA A 152 27.50 3.54 11.11
N PRO A 153 28.42 3.09 10.24
CA PRO A 153 28.58 1.67 9.92
C PRO A 153 28.72 0.75 11.13
N GLY A 154 29.34 1.22 12.22
CA GLY A 154 29.47 0.46 13.47
C GLY A 154 28.16 0.21 14.24
N ASP A 155 27.06 0.88 13.86
CA ASP A 155 25.73 0.67 14.47
C ASP A 155 24.96 -0.48 13.84
N VAL A 156 25.38 -0.97 12.67
CA VAL A 156 24.67 -2.00 11.90
C VAL A 156 24.34 -3.25 12.74
N PRO A 157 25.28 -3.83 13.53
CA PRO A 157 24.96 -5.00 14.34
C PRO A 157 23.81 -4.73 15.32
N ARG A 158 23.83 -3.57 16.00
CA ARG A 158 22.79 -3.21 16.96
C ARG A 158 21.44 -2.96 16.29
N LEU A 159 21.43 -2.27 15.15
CA LEU A 159 20.19 -2.00 14.42
C LEU A 159 19.59 -3.30 13.86
N ALA A 160 20.43 -4.23 13.39
CA ALA A 160 19.98 -5.55 12.97
C ALA A 160 19.36 -6.34 14.13
N ASP A 161 20.00 -6.33 15.31
CA ASP A 161 19.47 -6.99 16.51
C ASP A 161 18.09 -6.40 16.89
N TRP A 162 17.96 -5.07 16.91
CA TRP A 162 16.69 -4.42 17.23
C TRP A 162 15.61 -4.70 16.20
N ALA A 163 15.94 -4.70 14.90
CA ALA A 163 15.00 -5.05 13.84
C ALA A 163 14.51 -6.50 13.96
N GLY A 164 15.42 -7.43 14.27
CA GLY A 164 15.09 -8.84 14.51
C GLY A 164 14.19 -9.02 15.74
N ALA A 165 14.52 -8.37 16.86
CA ALA A 165 13.71 -8.42 18.08
C ALA A 165 12.30 -7.87 17.84
N PHE A 166 12.20 -6.71 17.17
CA PHE A 166 10.92 -6.13 16.79
C PHE A 166 10.08 -7.10 15.94
N GLN A 167 10.69 -7.72 14.93
CA GLN A 167 9.97 -8.68 14.09
C GLN A 167 9.40 -9.85 14.88
N VAL A 168 10.16 -10.42 15.82
CA VAL A 168 9.70 -11.51 16.70
C VAL A 168 8.51 -11.07 17.54
N GLU A 169 8.53 -9.85 18.06
CA GLU A 169 7.48 -9.31 18.91
C GLU A 169 6.19 -8.97 18.13
N THR A 170 6.31 -8.47 16.89
CA THR A 170 5.16 -7.97 16.12
C THR A 170 4.56 -8.95 15.12
N SER A 171 5.27 -10.02 14.77
CA SER A 171 4.84 -10.99 13.76
C SER A 171 4.91 -12.44 14.26
N PRO A 172 4.24 -12.78 15.38
CA PRO A 172 4.23 -14.15 15.88
C PRO A 172 3.53 -15.08 14.87
N GLY A 173 4.32 -15.87 14.13
CA GLY A 173 3.84 -16.86 13.16
C GLY A 173 4.26 -16.63 11.70
N ASP A 174 4.84 -15.47 11.37
CA ASP A 174 5.44 -15.24 10.04
C ASP A 174 6.86 -15.82 9.97
N ALA A 175 7.28 -16.25 8.78
CA ALA A 175 8.68 -16.58 8.54
C ALA A 175 9.56 -15.32 8.74
N PRO A 176 10.79 -15.45 9.28
CA PRO A 176 11.73 -14.34 9.35
C PRO A 176 11.90 -13.70 7.97
N ARG A 177 11.92 -12.36 7.90
CA ARG A 177 12.20 -11.69 6.63
C ARG A 177 13.69 -11.91 6.32
N PRO A 178 14.08 -12.01 5.04
CA PRO A 178 15.48 -12.13 4.68
C PRO A 178 16.30 -11.00 5.29
N ASP A 179 17.56 -11.30 5.61
CA ASP A 179 18.43 -10.39 6.32
C ASP A 179 18.54 -9.04 5.59
N LEU A 180 18.55 -7.95 6.35
CA LEU A 180 18.80 -6.60 5.83
C LEU A 180 20.30 -6.32 5.69
N THR A 181 21.15 -7.30 6.02
CA THR A 181 22.61 -7.14 6.00
C THR A 181 23.19 -7.08 4.59
N GLY A 182 22.43 -7.45 3.56
CA GLY A 182 22.84 -7.33 2.15
C GLY A 182 22.50 -6.00 1.45
N ALA A 183 21.87 -5.03 2.12
CA ALA A 183 21.32 -3.83 1.49
C ALA A 183 22.08 -2.51 1.79
N VAL A 184 23.38 -2.59 2.14
CA VAL A 184 24.23 -1.40 2.36
C VAL A 184 25.34 -1.33 1.31
#